data_AF-A0A953P7Z0-F1
#
_entry.id   AF-A0A953P7Z0-F1
#
_cell.length_a   1.000
_cell.length_b   1.000
_cell.length_c   1.000
_cell.angle_alpha   90.00
_cell.angle_beta   90.00
_cell.angle_gamma   90.00
#
_symmetry.space_group_name_H-M   'P 1'
#
loop_
_entity.id
_entity.type
_entity.pdbx_description
1 polymer ?
#
loop_
_entity_poly.entity_id
_entity_poly.type
_entity_poly.pdbx_seq_one_letter_code
_entity_poly.pdbx_strand_id
1 'polypeptide(L)'
;MKNLINLDIKTALKDKVERVYIIGSFQNEDWNRCQSDIDLVCIDSSFVEFPYFVNLYYVKDCLAKLPFKFDIFLYTRKQFYAKMRQNPRFRDEINNSVLI
;
A
#
# COMPACT_ATOMS: atom_id res chain seq x y z
N MET A 1 6.86 -1.60 -19.30
CA MET A 1 7.35 -1.13 -17.98
C MET A 1 6.34 -1.34 -16.84
N LYS A 2 5.10 -0.82 -16.90
CA LYS A 2 4.13 -0.96 -15.78
C LYS A 2 3.85 -2.42 -15.35
N ASN A 3 3.73 -3.36 -16.30
CA ASN A 3 3.48 -4.78 -15.97
C ASN A 3 4.64 -5.48 -15.24
N LEU A 4 5.90 -5.06 -15.47
CA LEU A 4 7.06 -5.66 -14.81
C LEU A 4 7.12 -5.22 -13.34
N ILE A 5 6.90 -3.94 -13.06
CA ILE A 5 6.86 -3.40 -11.70
C ILE A 5 5.74 -4.06 -10.88
N ASN A 6 4.54 -4.20 -11.45
CA ASN A 6 3.42 -4.87 -10.79
C ASN A 6 3.77 -6.33 -10.43
N LEU A 7 4.46 -7.04 -11.34
CA LEU A 7 4.87 -8.42 -11.12
C LEU A 7 5.94 -8.53 -10.01
N ASP A 8 6.89 -7.60 -9.98
CA ASP A 8 7.96 -7.57 -8.98
C ASP A 8 7.39 -7.31 -7.58
N ILE A 9 6.49 -6.33 -7.45
CA ILE A 9 5.82 -6.02 -6.17
C ILE A 9 4.94 -7.20 -5.73
N LYS A 10 4.16 -7.78 -6.66
CA LYS A 10 3.33 -8.96 -6.39
C LYS A 10 4.18 -10.13 -5.89
N THR A 11 5.34 -10.35 -6.51
CA THR A 11 6.25 -11.43 -6.12
C THR A 11 6.85 -11.17 -4.73
N ALA A 12 7.26 -9.93 -4.45
CA ALA A 12 7.82 -9.54 -3.16
C ALA A 12 6.83 -9.69 -1.99
N LEU A 13 5.55 -9.41 -2.22
CA LEU A 13 4.51 -9.44 -1.18
C LEU A 13 3.63 -10.70 -1.21
N LYS A 14 3.95 -11.66 -2.08
CA LYS A 14 3.20 -12.91 -2.24
C LYS A 14 3.17 -13.69 -0.92
N ASP A 15 1.98 -14.07 -0.48
CA ASP A 15 1.74 -14.80 0.77
C ASP A 15 2.18 -14.04 2.04
N LYS A 16 2.51 -12.74 1.91
CA LYS A 16 2.91 -11.84 3.00
C LYS A 16 1.84 -10.80 3.33
N VAL A 17 1.06 -10.41 2.32
CA VAL A 17 -0.02 -9.43 2.42
C VAL A 17 -1.21 -9.93 1.60
N GLU A 18 -2.42 -9.92 2.15
CA GLU A 18 -3.62 -10.43 1.45
C GLU A 18 -3.96 -9.67 0.15
N ARG A 19 -3.87 -8.32 0.16
CA ARG A 19 -4.18 -7.48 -1.01
C ARG A 19 -3.30 -6.24 -1.06
N VAL A 20 -2.90 -5.86 -2.27
CA VAL A 20 -2.07 -4.68 -2.50
C VAL A 20 -2.64 -3.86 -3.66
N TYR A 21 -2.86 -2.58 -3.42
CA TYR A 21 -3.20 -1.62 -4.47
C TYR A 21 -2.02 -0.69 -4.73
N ILE A 22 -1.67 -0.50 -6.01
CA ILE A 22 -0.80 0.59 -6.43
C ILE A 22 -1.68 1.78 -6.75
N ILE A 23 -1.60 2.81 -5.91
CA ILE A 23 -2.38 4.03 -6.04
C ILE A 23 -1.55 5.14 -6.67
N GLY A 24 -2.17 5.96 -7.51
CA GLY A 24 -1.52 7.06 -8.18
C GLY A 24 -1.69 8.35 -7.39
N SER A 25 -0.64 8.79 -6.69
CA SER A 25 -0.47 10.17 -6.28
C SER A 25 -1.54 10.67 -5.27
N PHE A 26 -1.29 10.45 -3.98
CA PHE A 26 -1.77 11.35 -2.92
C PHE A 26 -1.03 12.71 -2.99
N GLN A 27 -0.94 13.33 -4.18
CA GLN A 27 -0.03 14.45 -4.44
C GLN A 27 -0.54 15.84 -4.03
N ASN A 28 -1.70 15.97 -3.36
CA ASN A 28 -2.12 17.28 -2.86
C ASN A 28 -2.34 17.27 -1.35
N GLU A 29 -1.36 17.91 -0.70
CA GLU A 29 -1.36 18.66 0.55
C GLU A 29 -1.64 17.87 1.85
N ASP A 30 -0.70 18.00 2.79
CA ASP A 30 -0.63 17.48 4.16
C ASP A 30 -0.28 16.00 4.43
N TRP A 31 -0.47 15.08 3.48
CA TRP A 31 -0.28 13.63 3.75
C TRP A 31 0.96 13.02 3.11
N ASN A 32 1.44 13.59 2.00
CA ASN A 32 2.59 13.09 1.26
C ASN A 32 3.89 13.58 1.93
N ARG A 33 4.34 12.85 2.95
CA ARG A 33 5.55 13.23 3.73
C ARG A 33 6.85 12.80 3.06
N CYS A 34 6.80 11.97 2.02
CA CYS A 34 7.96 11.33 1.42
C CYS A 34 7.95 11.51 -0.10
N GLN A 35 9.10 11.84 -0.69
CA GLN A 35 9.31 11.75 -2.15
C GLN A 35 9.34 10.27 -2.58
N SER A 36 8.18 9.60 -2.58
CA SER A 36 8.01 8.22 -3.02
C SER A 36 7.90 8.14 -4.55
N ASP A 37 8.42 7.04 -5.11
CA ASP A 37 8.24 6.68 -6.52
C ASP A 37 6.89 5.95 -6.72
N ILE A 38 6.46 5.17 -5.71
CA ILE A 38 5.27 4.31 -5.75
C ILE A 38 4.55 4.35 -4.41
N ASP A 39 3.24 4.57 -4.45
CA ASP A 39 2.38 4.54 -3.27
C ASP A 39 1.59 3.22 -3.22
N LEU A 40 1.63 2.53 -2.08
CA LEU A 40 1.02 1.22 -1.88
C LEU A 40 0.00 1.26 -0.75
N VAL A 41 -1.17 0.66 -1.00
CA VAL A 41 -2.14 0.33 0.04
C VAL A 41 -2.12 -1.18 0.25
N CYS A 42 -1.60 -1.61 1.39
CA CYS A 42 -1.52 -3.01 1.78
C CYS A 42 -2.64 -3.33 2.78
N ILE A 43 -3.39 -4.40 2.51
CA ILE A 43 -4.49 -4.86 3.36
C ILE A 43 -4.18 -6.27 3.82
N ASP A 44 -4.17 -6.45 5.14
CA ASP A 44 -3.99 -7.76 5.75
C ASP A 44 -4.71 -7.83 7.11
N SER A 45 -5.44 -8.92 7.36
CA SER A 45 -6.16 -9.08 8.63
C SER A 45 -5.21 -9.26 9.81
N SER A 46 -4.01 -9.82 9.58
CA SER A 46 -2.99 -10.06 10.61
C SER A 46 -2.33 -8.77 11.12
N PHE A 47 -2.49 -7.63 10.44
CA PHE A 47 -1.93 -6.36 10.92
C PHE A 47 -2.50 -5.89 12.27
N VAL A 48 -3.58 -6.51 12.77
CA VAL A 48 -4.07 -6.28 14.14
C VAL A 48 -3.16 -6.90 15.22
N GLU A 49 -2.36 -7.89 14.86
CA GLU A 49 -1.55 -8.67 15.81
C GLU A 49 -0.30 -7.92 16.27
N PHE A 50 0.16 -6.94 15.49
CA PHE A 50 1.40 -6.21 15.74
C PHE A 50 1.21 -4.68 15.62
N PRO A 51 2.07 -3.87 16.29
CA PRO A 51 2.05 -2.42 16.13
C PRO A 51 2.29 -1.97 14.68
N TYR A 52 1.69 -0.85 14.28
CA TYR A 52 1.77 -0.30 12.92
C TYR A 52 3.20 -0.23 12.37
N PHE A 53 4.15 0.31 13.15
CA PHE A 53 5.54 0.46 12.71
C PHE A 53 6.28 -0.87 12.53
N VAL A 54 5.89 -1.92 13.26
CA VAL A 54 6.45 -3.27 13.10
C VAL A 54 5.97 -3.87 11.78
N ASN A 55 4.66 -3.80 11.50
CA ASN A 55 4.12 -4.23 10.21
C ASN A 55 4.71 -3.41 9.05
N LEU A 56 4.88 -2.09 9.22
CA LEU A 56 5.46 -1.22 8.20
C LEU A 56 6.91 -1.60 7.90
N TYR A 57 7.70 -1.87 8.93
CA TYR A 57 9.08 -2.34 8.76
C TYR A 57 9.11 -3.67 8.01
N TYR A 58 8.26 -4.61 8.38
CA TYR A 58 8.15 -5.92 7.72
C TYR A 58 7.81 -5.80 6.22
N VAL A 59 6.81 -4.98 5.86
CA VAL A 59 6.45 -4.78 4.45
C VAL A 59 7.57 -4.06 3.68
N LYS A 60 8.25 -3.09 4.32
CA LYS A 60 9.42 -2.41 3.71
C LYS A 60 10.58 -3.37 3.45
N ASP A 61 10.86 -4.27 4.39
CA ASP A 61 11.90 -5.28 4.24
C ASP A 61 11.63 -6.22 3.06
N CYS A 62 10.36 -6.63 2.87
CA CYS A 62 9.94 -7.43 1.72
C CYS A 62 10.21 -6.72 0.38
N LEU A 63 10.09 -5.39 0.34
CA LEU A 63 10.28 -4.56 -0.85
C LEU A 63 11.73 -4.04 -1.02
N ALA A 64 12.62 -4.29 -0.06
CA ALA A 64 13.94 -3.64 0.01
C ALA A 64 14.86 -3.91 -1.19
N LYS A 65 14.62 -4.99 -1.95
CA LYS A 65 15.39 -5.34 -3.14
C LYS A 65 14.93 -4.59 -4.40
N LEU A 66 13.77 -3.95 -4.36
CA LEU A 66 13.24 -3.22 -5.51
C LEU A 66 13.84 -1.80 -5.55
N PRO A 67 14.25 -1.30 -6.72
CA PRO A 67 14.92 0.00 -6.84
C PRO A 67 13.94 1.18 -6.83
N PHE A 68 12.95 1.15 -5.94
CA PHE A 68 11.91 2.18 -5.82
C PHE A 68 11.75 2.63 -4.37
N LYS A 69 11.44 3.91 -4.17
CA LYS A 69 11.00 4.46 -2.89
C LYS A 69 9.49 4.25 -2.75
N PHE A 70 9.08 3.53 -1.73
CA PHE A 70 7.67 3.26 -1.46
C PHE A 70 7.13 4.13 -0.34
N ASP A 71 5.94 4.72 -0.54
CA ASP A 71 5.07 5.12 0.57
C ASP A 71 4.01 4.04 0.79
N ILE A 72 3.83 3.59 2.02
CA ILE A 72 3.10 2.37 2.33
C ILE A 72 2.06 2.64 3.41
N PHE A 73 0.80 2.43 3.05
CA PHE A 73 -0.35 2.55 3.94
C PHE A 73 -0.85 1.15 4.30
N LEU A 74 -0.85 0.84 5.60
CA LEU A 74 -1.30 -0.46 6.10
C LEU A 74 -2.70 -0.36 6.70
N TYR A 75 -3.56 -1.31 6.32
CA TYR A 75 -4.90 -1.42 6.89
C TYR A 75 -5.26 -2.87 7.18
N THR A 76 -5.95 -3.11 8.30
CA THR A 76 -6.80 -4.30 8.42
C THR A 76 -8.00 -4.17 7.47
N ARG A 77 -8.66 -5.28 7.11
CA ARG A 77 -9.90 -5.23 6.31
C ARG A 77 -10.93 -4.24 6.88
N LYS A 78 -11.12 -4.27 8.21
CA LYS A 78 -12.07 -3.39 8.90
C LYS A 78 -11.69 -1.92 8.75
N GLN A 79 -10.42 -1.57 8.97
CA GLN A 79 -9.93 -0.19 8.83
C GLN A 79 -10.02 0.29 7.37
N PHE A 80 -9.66 -0.57 6.40
CA PHE A 80 -9.75 -0.25 4.98
C PHE A 80 -11.18 0.11 4.57
N TYR A 81 -12.16 -0.75 4.89
CA TYR A 81 -13.56 -0.49 4.54
C TYR A 81 -14.12 0.73 5.30
N ALA A 82 -13.67 0.97 6.53
CA ALA A 82 -14.02 2.20 7.25
C ALA A 82 -13.48 3.44 6.52
N LYS A 83 -12.20 3.41 6.11
CA LYS A 83 -11.55 4.50 5.35
C LYS A 83 -12.25 4.75 4.01
N MET A 84 -12.60 3.70 3.26
CA MET A 84 -13.35 3.77 2.00
C MET A 84 -14.72 4.46 2.16
N ARG A 85 -15.39 4.27 3.30
CA ARG A 85 -16.68 4.93 3.57
C ARG A 85 -16.52 6.38 4.01
N GLN A 86 -15.49 6.66 4.79
CA GLN A 86 -15.29 7.96 5.45
C GLN A 86 -14.52 8.96 4.59
N ASN A 87 -13.80 8.51 3.56
CA ASN A 87 -12.97 9.36 2.72
C ASN A 87 -13.28 9.11 1.23
N PRO A 88 -14.17 9.93 0.61
CA PRO A 88 -14.53 9.81 -0.80
C PRO A 88 -13.32 9.86 -1.74
N ARG A 89 -12.35 10.73 -1.46
CA ARG A 89 -11.11 10.83 -2.27
C ARG A 89 -10.31 9.54 -2.23
N PHE A 90 -10.06 8.98 -1.03
CA PHE A 90 -9.37 7.69 -0.88
C PHE A 90 -10.11 6.59 -1.64
N ARG A 91 -11.45 6.58 -1.59
CA ARG A 91 -12.27 5.63 -2.33
C ARG A 91 -12.11 5.78 -3.84
N ASP A 92 -12.09 7.00 -4.36
CA ASP A 92 -11.94 7.26 -5.79
C ASP A 92 -10.54 6.86 -6.27
N GLU A 93 -9.50 7.08 -5.48
CA GLU A 93 -8.14 6.60 -5.77
C GLU A 93 -8.09 5.08 -5.85
N ILE A 94 -8.63 4.38 -4.84
CA ILE A 94 -8.69 2.91 -4.85
C ILE A 94 -9.46 2.41 -6.07
N ASN A 95 -10.57 3.04 -6.44
CA ASN A 95 -11.37 2.61 -7.59
C ASN A 95 -10.65 2.83 -8.93
N ASN A 96 -9.73 3.79 -9.01
CA ASN A 96 -8.89 4.04 -10.20
C ASN A 96 -7.53 3.31 -10.14
N SER A 97 -7.23 2.64 -9.03
CA SER A 97 -5.96 1.98 -8.78
C SER A 97 -5.88 0.57 -9.38
N VAL A 98 -4.65 0.05 -9.45
CA VAL A 98 -4.41 -1.33 -9.89
C VAL A 98 -4.28 -2.22 -8.65
N LEU A 99 -5.19 -3.18 -8.51
CA LEU A 99 -5.01 -4.31 -7.60
C LEU A 99 -3.99 -5.29 -8.22
N ILE A 100 -2.93 -5.62 -7.48
CA ILE A 100 -1.86 -6.51 -7.94
C ILE A 100 -1.81 -7.82 -7.15
#